data_AF-A0A3B9AJP6-F1
#
_entry.id   AF-A0A3B9AJP6-F1
#
_cell.length_a   1.000
_cell.length_b   1.000
_cell.length_c   1.000
_cell.angle_alpha   90.00
_cell.angle_beta   90.00
_cell.angle_gamma   90.00
#
_symmetry.space_group_name_H-M   'P 1'
#
loop_
_entity.id
_entity.type
_entity.pdbx_description
1 polymer ?
#
loop_
_entity_poly.entity_id
_entity_poly.type
_entity_poly.pdbx_seq_one_letter_code
_entity_poly.pdbx_strand_id
1 'polypeptide(L)' 'ALGMSVIGGMGMFATGLLQPIVGGWIDAGKRAAEASGLTGPAAELAAGQETLGKLVILPAILIVAFGALWFYMRKK' A
#
# COMPACT_ATOMS: atom_id res chain seq x y z
N ALA A 1 -4.88 -2.84 28.50
CA ALA A 1 -3.87 -3.68 27.81
C ALA A 1 -4.45 -4.40 26.60
N LEU A 2 -5.52 -5.18 26.74
CA LEU A 2 -6.13 -5.99 25.65
C LEU A 2 -6.48 -5.21 24.37
N GLY A 3 -7.07 -4.02 24.48
CA GLY A 3 -7.42 -3.21 23.30
C GLY A 3 -6.20 -2.78 22.48
N MET A 4 -5.10 -2.40 23.14
CA MET A 4 -3.86 -1.99 22.47
C MET A 4 -3.16 -3.18 21.81
N SER A 5 -3.22 -4.38 22.42
CA SER A 5 -2.66 -5.60 21.84
C SER A 5 -3.47 -6.15 20.67
N VAL A 6 -4.80 -5.98 20.67
CA VAL A 6 -5.66 -6.36 19.53
C VAL A 6 -5.43 -5.43 18.34
N ILE A 7 -5.37 -4.11 18.59
CA ILE A 7 -5.04 -3.13 17.54
C ILE A 7 -3.64 -3.40 16.99
N GLY A 8 -2.65 -3.64 17.85
CA GLY A 8 -1.29 -3.99 17.42
C GLY A 8 -1.20 -5.30 16.63
N GLY A 9 -1.89 -6.35 17.09
CA GLY A 9 -1.93 -7.65 16.41
C GLY A 9 -2.63 -7.59 15.05
N MET A 10 -3.74 -6.86 14.95
CA MET A 10 -4.44 -6.63 13.69
C MET A 10 -3.61 -5.80 12.71
N GLY A 11 -2.86 -4.81 13.22
CA GLY A 11 -1.88 -4.05 12.45
C GLY A 11 -0.79 -4.95 11.85
N MET A 12 -0.17 -5.81 12.67
CA MET A 12 0.83 -6.77 12.18
C MET A 12 0.25 -7.75 11.16
N PHE A 13 -0.97 -8.26 11.39
CA PHE A 13 -1.65 -9.13 10.44
C PHE A 13 -1.92 -8.43 9.09
N ALA A 14 -2.42 -7.20 9.13
CA ALA A 14 -2.64 -6.40 7.93
C ALA A 14 -1.33 -6.14 7.17
N THR A 15 -0.22 -5.87 7.87
CA THR A 15 1.09 -5.70 7.22
C THR A 15 1.56 -6.97 6.51
N GLY A 16 1.32 -8.16 7.08
CA GLY A 16 1.65 -9.43 6.44
C GLY A 16 0.85 -9.71 5.16
N LEU A 17 -0.43 -9.30 5.12
CA LEU A 17 -1.25 -9.40 3.91
C LEU A 17 -0.82 -8.42 2.82
N LEU A 18 -0.29 -7.25 3.20
CA LEU A 18 0.11 -6.20 2.28
C LEU A 18 1.56 -6.34 1.78
N GLN A 19 2.43 -7.04 2.51
CA GLN A 19 3.82 -7.27 2.11
C GLN A 19 3.97 -7.87 0.70
N PRO A 20 3.21 -8.91 0.29
CA PRO A 20 3.25 -9.44 -1.06
C PRO A 20 2.84 -8.43 -2.13
N ILE A 21 1.86 -7.57 -1.83
CA ILE A 21 1.36 -6.55 -2.75
C ILE A 21 2.42 -5.47 -2.96
N VAL A 22 3.01 -4.97 -1.86
CA VAL A 22 4.09 -3.97 -1.90
C VAL A 22 5.33 -4.54 -2.58
N GLY A 23 5.71 -5.79 -2.29
CA GLY A 23 6.80 -6.48 -2.97
C GLY A 23 6.56 -6.58 -4.48
N GLY A 24 5.35 -6.96 -4.91
CA GLY A 24 4.98 -7.00 -6.32
C GLY A 24 5.05 -5.63 -7.01
N TRP A 25 4.73 -4.53 -6.30
CA TRP A 25 4.88 -3.18 -6.85
C TRP A 25 6.33 -2.77 -7.04
N ILE A 26 7.20 -3.13 -6.09
CA ILE A 26 8.65 -2.89 -6.17
C ILE A 26 9.23 -3.66 -7.35
N ASP A 27 8.89 -4.94 -7.49
CA ASP A 27 9.38 -5.78 -8.59
C ASP A 27 8.92 -5.26 -9.95
N ALA A 28 7.66 -4.82 -10.06
CA ALA A 28 7.14 -4.21 -11.27
C ALA A 28 7.84 -2.89 -11.62
N GLY A 29 8.06 -2.03 -10.62
CA GLY A 29 8.78 -0.76 -10.81
C GLY A 29 10.24 -0.97 -11.20
N LYS A 30 10.92 -1.98 -10.61
CA LYS A 30 12.29 -2.34 -10.99
C LYS A 30 12.36 -2.79 -12.45
N ARG A 31 11.45 -3.68 -12.88
CA ARG A 31 11.38 -4.12 -14.29
C ARG A 31 11.12 -2.96 -15.25
N ALA A 32 10.26 -2.01 -14.88
CA ALA A 32 10.00 -0.82 -15.69
C ALA A 32 11.23 0.10 -15.77
N ALA A 33 11.93 0.30 -14.65
CA ALA A 33 13.15 1.09 -14.59
C ALA A 33 14.29 0.45 -15.42
N GLU A 34 14.45 -0.88 -15.33
CA GLU A 34 15.39 -1.64 -16.15
C GLU A 34 15.08 -1.54 -17.64
N ALA A 35 13.80 -1.62 -18.02
CA ALA A 35 13.37 -1.41 -19.40
C ALA A 35 13.66 0.02 -19.93
N SER A 36 13.72 1.01 -19.02
CA SER A 36 14.13 2.38 -19.36
C SER A 36 15.65 2.59 -19.43
N GLY A 37 16.44 1.53 -19.21
CA GLY A 37 17.91 1.56 -19.26
C GLY A 37 18.58 1.90 -17.93
N LEU A 38 17.83 2.01 -16.83
CA LEU A 38 18.40 2.19 -15.48
C LEU A 38 18.84 0.83 -14.93
N THR A 39 20.02 0.74 -14.34
CA THR A 39 20.55 -0.52 -13.79
C THR A 39 21.00 -0.37 -12.35
N GLY A 40 20.94 -1.48 -11.59
CA GLY A 40 21.46 -1.54 -10.23
C GLY A 40 20.78 -0.50 -9.31
N PRO A 41 21.54 0.28 -8.52
CA PRO A 41 20.99 1.21 -7.52
C PRO A 41 19.99 2.23 -8.08
N ALA A 42 20.16 2.66 -9.34
CA ALA A 42 19.27 3.62 -9.98
C ALA A 42 17.87 3.03 -10.25
N ALA A 43 17.81 1.75 -10.64
CA ALA A 43 16.55 1.04 -10.86
C ALA A 43 15.80 0.80 -9.53
N GLU A 44 16.54 0.46 -8.46
CA GLU A 44 15.95 0.29 -7.13
C GLU A 44 15.38 1.59 -6.57
N LEU A 45 16.09 2.71 -6.77
CA LEU A 45 15.61 4.02 -6.34
C LEU A 45 14.33 4.43 -7.07
N ALA A 46 14.30 4.27 -8.41
CA ALA A 46 13.12 4.57 -9.21
C ALA A 46 11.91 3.72 -8.78
N ALA A 47 12.11 2.41 -8.60
CA ALA A 47 11.07 1.50 -8.11
C ALA A 47 10.58 1.85 -6.71
N GLY A 48 11.49 2.27 -5.81
CA GLY A 48 11.15 2.72 -4.46
C GLY A 48 10.27 3.98 -4.48
N GLN A 49 10.62 4.96 -5.31
CA GLN A 49 9.83 6.18 -5.47
C GLN A 49 8.42 5.90 -6.01
N GLU A 50 8.31 5.03 -7.03
CA GLU A 50 7.02 4.61 -7.57
C GLU A 50 6.17 3.89 -6.51
N THR A 51 6.79 2.99 -5.74
CA THR A 51 6.11 2.26 -4.68
C THR A 51 5.61 3.19 -3.58
N LEU A 52 6.42 4.17 -3.15
CA LEU A 52 6.00 5.19 -2.18
C LEU A 52 4.77 5.96 -2.69
N GLY A 53 4.73 6.32 -3.97
CA GLY A 53 3.56 6.93 -4.60
C GLY A 53 2.31 6.03 -4.52
N LYS A 54 2.46 4.72 -4.73
CA LYS A 54 1.36 3.74 -4.65
C LYS A 54 0.84 3.51 -3.23
N LEU A 55 1.61 3.80 -2.18
CA LEU A 55 1.16 3.63 -0.79
C LEU A 55 -0.06 4.52 -0.46
N VAL A 56 -0.30 5.60 -1.19
CA VAL A 56 -1.48 6.47 -1.01
C VAL A 56 -2.79 5.80 -1.47
N ILE A 57 -2.71 4.76 -2.29
CA ILE A 57 -3.89 4.07 -2.85
C ILE A 57 -4.73 3.45 -1.75
N LEU A 58 -4.10 2.77 -0.79
CA LEU A 58 -4.80 2.11 0.31
C LEU A 58 -5.64 3.08 1.16
N PRO A 59 -5.07 4.17 1.74
CA PRO A 59 -5.86 5.13 2.49
C PRO A 59 -6.89 5.85 1.61
N ALA A 60 -6.61 6.12 0.33
CA ALA A 60 -7.58 6.70 -0.58
C ALA A 60 -8.82 5.80 -0.77
N ILE A 61 -8.62 4.49 -0.96
CA ILE A 61 -9.71 3.52 -1.04
C ILE A 61 -10.53 3.50 0.25
N LEU A 62 -9.87 3.52 1.41
CA LEU A 62 -10.57 3.56 2.71
C LEU A 62 -11.40 4.83 2.88
N ILE A 63 -10.88 6.00 2.49
CA ILE A 63 -11.63 7.26 2.53
C ILE A 63 -12.89 7.17 1.66
N VAL A 64 -12.77 6.65 0.43
CA VAL A 64 -13.92 6.48 -0.46
C VAL A 64 -14.91 5.47 0.10
N ALA A 65 -14.45 4.32 0.60
CA ALA A 65 -15.28 3.27 1.17
C ALA A 65 -16.05 3.76 2.41
N PHE A 66 -15.38 4.41 3.36
CA PHE A 66 -16.04 4.98 4.54
C PHE A 66 -16.93 6.16 4.19
N GLY A 67 -16.55 7.00 3.22
CA GLY A 67 -17.41 8.07 2.71
C GLY A 67 -18.71 7.52 2.14
N ALA A 68 -18.63 6.51 1.26
CA ALA A 68 -19.80 5.84 0.69
C ALA A 68 -20.65 5.16 1.77
N LEU A 69 -20.02 4.45 2.72
CA LEU A 69 -20.71 3.84 3.84
C LEU A 69 -21.44 4.87 4.69
N TRP A 70 -20.81 6.01 4.98
CA TRP A 70 -21.43 7.10 5.73
C TRP A 70 -22.67 7.64 5.01
N PHE A 71 -22.61 7.86 3.69
CA PHE A 71 -23.77 8.25 2.91
C PHE A 71 -24.88 7.20 2.95
N TYR A 72 -24.54 5.91 2.87
CA TYR A 72 -25.50 4.81 2.98
C TYR A 72 -26.17 4.75 4.35
N MET A 73 -25.39 4.86 5.43
CA MET A 73 -25.90 4.86 6.81
C MET A 73 -26.77 6.07 7.11
N ARG A 74 -26.54 7.22 6.46
CA ARG A 74 -27.36 8.43 6.62
C ARG A 74 -28.67 8.40 5.84
N LYS A 75 -28.80 7.47 4.89
CA LYS A 75 -30.03 7.21 4.13
C LYS A 75 -30.91 6.13 4.74
N LYS A 76 -30.39 5.36 5.70
CA LYS A 76 -31.17 4.57 6.65
C LYS A 76 -31.56 5.46 7.84
#